data_AF-A0AA41UIK1-F1
#
_entry.id   AF-A0AA41UIK1-F1
#
_cell.length_a   1.000
_cell.length_b   1.000
_cell.length_c   1.000
_cell.angle_alpha   90.00
_cell.angle_beta   90.00
_cell.angle_gamma   90.00
#
_symmetry.space_group_name_H-M   'P 1'
#
loop_
_entity.id
_entity.type
_entity.pdbx_description
1 polymer ?
#
loop_
_entity_poly.entity_id
_entity_poly.type
_entity_poly.pdbx_seq_one_letter_code
_entity_poly.pdbx_strand_id
1 'polypeptide(L)'
;MRLLRVLQHHEVERVGGTEPVPVDVRLISATHRNLEELVRVGSFRKDLWFRINLFPIQIPPLRQRTEDIPALVAHFLERKGKKLMIRTPPRPRGLWNSSRHTTGRAMCGSWKTWWKGR
;
A
#
# COMPACT_ATOMS: atom_id res chain seq x y z
N MET A 1 24.95 -7.59 1.59
CA MET A 1 25.68 -7.68 0.31
C MET A 1 25.24 -8.84 -0.59
N ARG A 2 24.14 -9.57 -0.33
CA ARG A 2 23.72 -10.72 -1.16
C ARG A 2 22.71 -10.37 -2.26
N LEU A 3 21.84 -9.37 -2.01
CA LEU A 3 20.74 -9.02 -2.93
C LEU A 3 21.22 -8.48 -4.30
N LEU A 4 22.36 -7.79 -4.35
CA LEU A 4 22.94 -7.34 -5.62
C LEU A 4 23.36 -8.51 -6.50
N ARG A 5 23.87 -9.59 -5.91
CA ARG A 5 24.30 -10.79 -6.65
C ARG A 5 23.11 -11.48 -7.29
N VAL A 6 21.99 -11.57 -6.56
CA VAL A 6 20.70 -12.08 -7.07
C VAL A 6 20.19 -11.23 -8.24
N LEU A 7 20.26 -9.91 -8.14
CA LEU A 7 19.79 -8.98 -9.18
C LEU A 7 20.70 -8.90 -10.41
N GLN A 8 21.95 -9.35 -10.31
CA GLN A 8 22.93 -9.30 -11.40
C GLN A 8 23.08 -10.65 -12.09
N HIS A 9 23.15 -11.73 -11.31
CA HIS A 9 23.45 -13.07 -11.79
C HIS A 9 22.24 -14.00 -11.79
N HIS A 10 21.08 -13.57 -11.27
CA HIS A 10 19.90 -14.43 -11.13
C HIS A 10 20.20 -15.71 -10.34
N GLU A 11 21.11 -15.62 -9.37
CA GLU A 11 21.60 -16.76 -8.57
C GLU A 11 21.53 -16.44 -7.08
N VAL A 12 21.23 -17.46 -6.27
CA VAL A 12 21.17 -17.36 -4.81
C VAL A 12 22.05 -18.44 -4.20
N GLU A 13 22.84 -18.05 -3.19
CA GLU A 13 23.60 -18.97 -2.35
C GLU A 13 22.85 -19.20 -1.03
N ARG A 14 22.78 -20.47 -0.60
CA ARG A 14 22.23 -20.83 0.72
C ARG A 14 23.19 -20.40 1.81
N VAL A 15 22.68 -20.03 2.99
CA VAL A 15 23.56 -19.67 4.11
C VAL A 15 24.29 -20.93 4.59
N GLY A 16 25.62 -20.96 4.42
CA GLY A 16 26.45 -22.12 4.76
C GLY A 16 26.67 -23.13 3.62
N GLY A 17 26.12 -22.88 2.42
CA GLY A 17 26.44 -23.62 1.19
C GLY A 17 27.15 -22.71 0.18
N THR A 18 28.05 -23.27 -0.60
CA THR A 18 28.84 -22.54 -1.61
C THR A 18 28.28 -22.66 -3.03
N GLU A 19 27.32 -23.55 -3.26
CA GLU A 19 26.74 -23.78 -4.59
C GLU A 19 25.70 -22.70 -4.94
N PRO A 20 25.88 -21.96 -6.05
CA PRO A 20 24.88 -21.02 -6.54
C PRO A 20 23.72 -21.78 -7.19
N VAL A 21 22.49 -21.35 -6.89
CA VAL A 21 21.26 -21.90 -7.48
C VAL A 21 20.62 -20.84 -8.38
N PRO A 22 20.38 -21.13 -9.68
CA PRO A 22 19.70 -20.20 -10.57
C PRO A 22 18.23 -20.03 -10.16
N VAL A 23 17.75 -18.78 -10.19
CA VAL A 23 16.38 -18.41 -9.82
C VAL A 23 15.80 -17.38 -10.80
N ASP A 24 14.54 -17.59 -11.18
CA ASP A 24 13.73 -16.57 -11.85
C ASP A 24 12.79 -15.93 -10.83
N VAL A 25 13.01 -14.65 -10.53
CA VAL A 25 12.31 -13.93 -9.46
C VAL A 25 11.82 -12.56 -9.91
N ARG A 26 10.57 -12.26 -9.55
CA ARG A 26 10.03 -10.90 -9.65
C ARG A 26 10.21 -10.16 -8.33
N LEU A 27 11.09 -9.17 -8.30
CA LEU A 27 11.33 -8.35 -7.12
C LEU A 27 10.26 -7.25 -6.98
N ILE A 28 9.63 -7.19 -5.80
CA ILE A 28 8.76 -6.07 -5.40
C ILE A 28 9.31 -5.51 -4.09
N SER A 29 9.65 -4.22 -4.06
CA SER A 29 10.16 -3.54 -2.88
C SER A 29 9.14 -2.53 -2.36
N ALA A 30 8.99 -2.44 -1.04
CA ALA A 30 8.13 -1.47 -0.38
C ALA A 30 8.87 -0.86 0.82
N THR A 31 8.82 0.47 0.93
CA THR A 31 9.48 1.23 2.00
C THR A 31 8.60 2.39 2.41
N HIS A 32 8.60 2.70 3.72
CA HIS A 32 7.98 3.93 4.23
C HIS A 32 8.98 5.10 4.33
N ARG A 33 10.28 4.82 4.28
CA ARG A 33 11.36 5.82 4.39
C ARG A 33 11.68 6.38 3.02
N ASN A 34 12.07 7.65 2.97
CA ASN A 34 12.57 8.27 1.76
C ASN A 34 13.97 7.71 1.43
N LEU A 35 14.04 6.78 0.46
CA LEU A 35 15.30 6.15 0.06
C LEU A 35 16.28 7.14 -0.59
N GLU A 36 15.78 8.15 -1.29
CA GLU A 36 16.62 9.16 -1.94
C GLU A 36 17.44 9.94 -0.90
N GLU A 37 16.80 10.30 0.22
CA GLU A 37 17.48 10.96 1.33
C GLU A 37 18.49 10.03 2.01
N LEU A 38 18.14 8.76 2.22
CA LEU A 38 19.05 7.77 2.83
C LEU A 38 20.27 7.49 1.96
N VAL A 39 20.12 7.55 0.64
CA VAL A 39 21.21 7.50 -0.33
C VAL A 39 22.10 8.72 -0.24
N ARG A 40 21.52 9.92 -0.09
CA ARG A 40 22.26 11.18 0.08
C ARG A 40 23.12 11.17 1.35
N VAL A 41 22.61 10.62 2.45
CA VAL A 41 23.31 10.51 3.73
C VAL A 41 24.33 9.35 3.75
N GLY A 42 24.44 8.58 2.66
CA GLY A 42 25.42 7.47 2.54
C GLY A 42 25.05 6.20 3.30
N SER A 43 23.90 6.18 3.98
CA SER A 43 23.39 5.01 4.71
C SER A 43 22.84 3.91 3.80
N PHE A 44 22.53 4.25 2.54
CA PHE A 44 22.01 3.31 1.54
C PHE A 44 22.84 3.32 0.28
N ARG A 45 23.08 2.14 -0.30
CA ARG A 45 23.89 2.02 -1.52
C ARG A 45 23.12 2.55 -2.74
N LYS A 46 23.75 3.46 -3.48
CA LYS A 46 23.21 4.06 -4.72
C LYS A 46 22.85 3.01 -5.77
N ASP A 47 23.71 2.03 -5.98
CA ASP A 47 23.54 1.00 -7.01
C ASP A 47 22.29 0.12 -6.83
N LEU A 48 21.96 -0.25 -5.59
CA LEU A 48 20.75 -0.98 -5.28
C LEU A 48 19.51 -0.11 -5.49
N TRP A 49 19.58 1.17 -5.08
CA TRP A 49 18.47 2.10 -5.22
C TRP A 49 18.06 2.30 -6.68
N PHE A 50 19.03 2.55 -7.57
CA PHE A 50 18.75 2.73 -9.00
C PHE A 50 18.14 1.49 -9.66
N ARG A 51 18.46 0.27 -9.19
CA ARG A 51 17.92 -0.97 -9.75
C ARG A 51 16.51 -1.30 -9.26
N ILE A 52 16.18 -0.98 -8.02
CA ILE A 52 14.85 -1.28 -7.46
C ILE A 52 13.83 -0.17 -7.74
N ASN A 53 14.28 1.06 -7.98
CA ASN A 53 13.41 2.23 -8.14
C ASN A 53 13.07 2.53 -9.62
N LEU A 54 12.84 1.51 -10.43
CA LEU A 54 12.47 1.67 -11.84
C LEU A 54 11.01 2.13 -12.00
N PHE A 55 10.11 1.57 -11.19
CA PHE A 55 8.66 1.86 -11.26
C PHE A 55 8.13 2.21 -9.87
N PRO A 56 8.32 3.45 -9.41
CA PRO A 56 7.81 3.88 -8.11
C PRO A 56 6.29 3.98 -8.13
N ILE A 57 5.63 3.23 -7.25
CA ILE A 57 4.18 3.35 -7.01
C ILE A 57 3.98 4.08 -5.69
N GLN A 58 3.56 5.35 -5.78
CA GLN A 58 3.26 6.16 -4.59
C GLN A 58 1.83 5.87 -4.13
N ILE A 59 1.71 5.35 -2.91
CA ILE A 59 0.42 5.00 -2.31
C ILE A 59 -0.01 6.16 -1.40
N PRO A 60 -1.01 6.97 -1.80
CA PRO A 60 -1.41 8.11 -0.98
C PRO A 60 -1.99 7.62 0.37
N PRO A 61 -1.73 8.31 1.48
CA PRO A 61 -2.31 7.96 2.76
C PRO A 61 -3.84 8.10 2.72
N LEU A 62 -4.55 7.33 3.56
CA LEU A 62 -6.02 7.31 3.56
C LEU A 62 -6.65 8.70 3.79
N ARG A 63 -5.95 9.58 4.51
CA ARG A 63 -6.34 10.99 4.72
C ARG A 63 -6.48 11.81 3.43
N GLN A 64 -5.79 11.43 2.35
CA GLN A 64 -5.87 12.10 1.04
C GLN A 64 -6.89 11.43 0.11
N ARG A 65 -7.43 10.27 0.48
CA ARG A 65 -8.41 9.49 -0.30
C ARG A 65 -9.57 9.06 0.60
N THR A 66 -10.26 10.05 1.16
CA THR A 66 -11.38 9.82 2.08
C THR A 66 -12.58 9.17 1.39
N GLU A 67 -12.66 9.26 0.06
CA GLU A 67 -13.68 8.63 -0.79
C GLU A 67 -13.62 7.10 -0.77
N ASP A 68 -12.45 6.51 -0.52
CA ASP A 68 -12.29 5.04 -0.43
C ASP A 68 -12.79 4.47 0.92
N ILE A 69 -12.96 5.33 1.94
CA ILE A 69 -13.28 4.90 3.32
C ILE A 69 -14.57 4.09 3.39
N PRO A 70 -15.71 4.49 2.79
CA PRO A 70 -16.95 3.73 2.88
C PRO A 70 -16.83 2.31 2.31
N ALA A 71 -16.14 2.16 1.17
CA ALA A 71 -15.92 0.87 0.52
C ALA A 71 -15.01 -0.03 1.38
N LEU A 72 -13.93 0.52 1.93
CA LEU A 72 -13.04 -0.21 2.83
C LEU A 72 -13.76 -0.66 4.10
N VAL A 73 -14.57 0.20 4.71
CA VAL A 73 -15.36 -0.13 5.91
C VAL A 73 -16.33 -1.27 5.62
N ALA A 74 -17.06 -1.21 4.50
CA ALA A 74 -17.96 -2.29 4.10
C ALA A 74 -17.22 -3.63 3.93
N HIS A 75 -16.07 -3.61 3.23
CA HIS A 75 -15.24 -4.79 3.03
C HIS A 75 -14.73 -5.39 4.35
N PHE A 76 -14.22 -4.55 5.26
CA PHE A 76 -13.71 -5.02 6.55
C PHE A 76 -14.81 -5.54 7.47
N LEU A 77 -15.99 -4.91 7.48
CA LEU A 77 -17.15 -5.36 8.25
C LEU A 77 -17.65 -6.73 7.76
N GLU A 78 -17.72 -6.95 6.45
CA GLU A 78 -18.09 -8.25 5.89
C GLU A 78 -17.06 -9.32 6.26
N ARG A 79 -15.76 -9.02 6.04
CA ARG A 79 -14.67 -9.96 6.32
C ARG A 79 -14.60 -10.33 7.80
N LYS A 80 -14.78 -9.36 8.71
CA LYS A 80 -14.77 -9.59 10.16
C LYS A 80 -16.06 -10.23 10.66
N GLY A 81 -17.22 -9.86 10.11
CA GLY A 81 -18.51 -10.47 10.42
C GLY A 81 -18.52 -11.97 10.11
N LYS A 82 -17.98 -12.38 8.96
CA LYS A 82 -17.77 -13.80 8.61
C LYS A 82 -16.89 -14.52 9.65
N LYS A 83 -15.79 -13.89 10.08
CA LYS A 83 -14.87 -14.49 11.07
C LYS A 83 -15.52 -14.65 12.45
N LEU A 84 -16.40 -13.72 12.84
CA LEU A 84 -17.08 -13.71 14.15
C LEU A 84 -18.45 -14.42 14.12
N MET A 85 -18.82 -15.09 13.02
CA MET A 85 -20.13 -15.71 12.81
C MET A 85 -21.32 -14.75 13.03
N ILE A 86 -21.12 -13.46 12.79
CA ILE A 86 -22.19 -12.47 12.85
C ILE A 86 -22.92 -12.51 11.51
N ARG A 87 -24.16 -13.02 11.51
CA ARG A 87 -25.01 -13.18 10.31
C ARG A 87 -25.24 -11.88 9.54
N THR A 88 -25.26 -10.75 10.24
CA THR A 88 -25.49 -9.43 9.65
C THR A 88 -24.46 -8.45 10.22
N PRO A 89 -23.40 -8.06 9.47
CA PRO A 89 -22.48 -7.06 9.96
C PRO A 89 -23.25 -5.75 10.20
N PRO A 90 -23.00 -5.04 11.33
CA PRO A 90 -23.68 -3.79 11.62
C PRO A 90 -23.36 -2.78 10.51
N ARG A 91 -24.36 -2.38 9.73
CA ARG A 91 -24.18 -1.31 8.74
C ARG A 91 -23.97 0.00 9.49
N PRO A 92 -22.83 0.69 9.29
CA PRO A 92 -22.60 1.95 9.96
C PRO A 92 -23.63 2.96 9.47
N ARG A 93 -24.45 3.44 10.41
CA ARG A 93 -25.52 4.38 10.15
C ARG A 93 -24.89 5.74 9.84
N GLY A 94 -24.87 6.13 8.56
CA GLY A 94 -24.39 7.46 8.11
C GLY A 94 -23.23 7.47 7.09
N LEU A 95 -22.62 6.32 6.77
CA LEU A 95 -21.52 6.24 5.77
C LEU A 95 -22.00 5.97 4.33
N TRP A 96 -23.32 5.84 4.10
CA TRP A 96 -23.90 5.36 2.83
C TRP A 96 -24.72 6.43 2.07
N ASN A 97 -24.61 7.72 2.38
CA ASN A 97 -25.50 8.72 1.77
C ASN A 97 -25.07 9.23 0.38
N SER A 98 -24.09 8.63 -0.30
CA SER A 98 -23.51 9.22 -1.53
C SER A 98 -23.79 8.48 -2.84
N SER A 99 -24.43 7.31 -2.83
CA SER A 99 -24.71 6.55 -4.07
C SER A 99 -26.20 6.53 -4.41
N ARG A 100 -26.74 7.73 -4.69
CA ARG A 100 -27.97 7.90 -5.47
C ARG A 100 -27.93 9.20 -6.30
N HIS A 101 -26.88 9.41 -7.09
CA HIS A 101 -26.87 10.45 -8.13
C HIS A 101 -26.18 9.97 -9.42
N THR A 102 -26.80 9.03 -10.13
CA THR A 102 -26.85 9.11 -11.59
C THR A 102 -28.19 9.75 -11.95
N THR A 103 -28.23 11.08 -11.92
CA THR A 103 -29.02 11.99 -12.78
C THR A 103 -29.01 13.36 -12.10
N GLY A 104 -28.32 14.33 -12.71
CA GLY A 104 -28.66 15.76 -12.63
C GLY A 104 -28.43 16.50 -11.30
N ARG A 105 -27.56 17.51 -11.38
CA ARG A 105 -27.59 18.78 -10.61
C ARG A 105 -27.06 18.74 -9.16
N ALA A 106 -25.84 19.27 -9.05
CA ALA A 106 -25.29 20.11 -7.97
C ALA A 106 -25.70 19.83 -6.51
N MET A 107 -24.72 19.46 -5.68
CA MET A 107 -24.21 20.33 -4.61
C MET A 107 -23.02 19.65 -3.90
N CYS A 108 -21.85 20.24 -4.10
CA CYS A 108 -20.65 19.95 -3.33
C CYS A 108 -20.81 20.53 -1.91
N GLY A 109 -21.42 19.76 -1.01
CA GLY A 109 -21.54 20.09 0.41
C GLY A 109 -20.33 19.58 1.19
N SER A 110 -19.52 20.50 1.71
CA SER A 110 -18.26 20.32 2.42
C SER A 110 -18.27 19.22 3.50
N TRP A 111 -17.54 18.13 3.24
CA TRP A 111 -17.08 17.18 4.28
C TRP A 111 -15.80 17.67 4.99
N LYS A 112 -15.17 18.77 4.53
CA LYS A 112 -13.92 19.31 5.09
C LYS A 112 -14.07 19.88 6.51
N THR A 113 -15.29 20.19 6.95
CA THR A 113 -15.54 20.89 8.21
C THR A 113 -15.63 19.97 9.44
N TRP A 114 -15.71 18.65 9.27
CA TRP A 114 -15.90 17.73 10.41
C TRP A 114 -14.59 17.18 11.01
N TRP A 115 -13.45 17.33 10.33
CA TRP A 115 -12.17 16.72 10.74
C TRP A 115 -11.13 17.71 11.28
N LYS A 116 -11.49 18.99 11.48
CA LYS A 116 -10.72 19.96 12.29
C LYS A 116 -11.38 20.07 13.66
N GLY A 117 -11.10 19.13 14.56
CA GLY A 117 -11.71 19.14 15.89
C GLY A 117 -11.48 17.89 16.72
N ARG A 118 -10.24 17.41 16.81
CA ARG A 118 -9.66 16.73 17.98
C ARG A 118 -8.18 16.46 17.78
#